data_AF-A0A7C1BH66-F1
#
_entry.id   AF-A0A7C1BH66-F1
#
_cell.length_a   1.000
_cell.length_b   1.000
_cell.length_c   1.000
_cell.angle_alpha   90.00
_cell.angle_beta   90.00
_cell.angle_gamma   90.00
#
_symmetry.space_group_name_H-M   'P 1'
#
loop_
_entity.id
_entity.type
_entity.pdbx_description
1 polymer ?
#
loop_
_entity_poly.entity_id
_entity_poly.type
_entity_poly.pdbx_seq_one_letter_code
_entity_poly.pdbx_strand_id
1 'polypeptide(L)'
;MIVLRVYRNSVYLIILAALLVYGNMLFEGAYGENERYPFVVYYGSEWDDRLLCFNTAILSPLFNEAYVRFLSAADVDTYGYISISTVGGWEPWVSKLPDELIVGWWGEWEESIVNVSHLLWMEIFMKGIDWIKNRGFRGVFIDNLDMAIDCYPQFLEDTIALIKMVRERYPDMKIIVNRGFEAVEEVGNYVDGVLFECFHTFYNFTSGRYEWFRGEEDREYIEVISEKLMKESRERGFRVFALSYVNPEDYIEDYVKLVEEAEKFDFEIYISDVYLDMILDCYKQTIIPYTEFFLTLEVTDEGEWRVETDEEIMNYYIEKLRELNLENVEVDTEDGDVIIRSEGEAEINISLGLSFSNHFEDISRTQV
;
A
#
# COMPACT_ATOMS: atom_id res chain seq x y z
N MET A 1 25.12 -3.89 16.53
CA MET A 1 25.51 -4.73 17.70
C MET A 1 26.14 -3.85 18.77
N ILE A 2 25.42 -3.54 19.85
CA ILE A 2 26.03 -2.94 21.07
C ILE A 2 25.48 -3.64 22.30
N VAL A 3 26.40 -4.00 23.20
CA VAL A 3 26.21 -4.73 24.45
C VAL A 3 25.73 -3.79 25.56
N LEU A 4 24.63 -4.16 26.21
CA LEU A 4 24.12 -3.53 27.43
C LEU A 4 24.97 -3.92 28.66
N ARG A 5 25.33 -2.94 29.49
CA ARG A 5 25.76 -3.17 30.89
C ARG A 5 25.11 -2.16 31.82
N VAL A 6 24.37 -2.68 32.80
CA VAL A 6 23.52 -1.98 33.77
C VAL A 6 24.08 -2.17 35.19
N TYR A 7 24.13 -1.10 36.00
CA TYR A 7 24.17 -1.13 37.48
C TYR A 7 23.72 0.25 38.01
N ARG A 8 22.92 0.44 39.07
CA ARG A 8 22.13 -0.44 39.95
C ARG A 8 21.06 0.44 40.63
N ASN A 9 19.84 -0.09 40.75
CA ASN A 9 18.69 0.35 41.57
C ASN A 9 17.83 1.51 41.05
N SER A 10 16.83 1.18 40.21
CA SER A 10 15.40 1.48 40.45
C SER A 10 14.56 0.76 39.38
N VAL A 11 13.59 -0.04 39.83
CA VAL A 11 13.11 -1.26 39.17
C VAL A 11 11.96 -1.05 38.16
N TYR A 12 11.55 0.19 37.87
CA TYR A 12 10.28 0.43 37.15
C TYR A 12 10.39 1.01 35.73
N LEU A 13 11.54 1.55 35.31
CA LEU A 13 11.78 1.90 33.88
C LEU A 13 12.14 0.68 33.00
N ILE A 14 12.14 -0.51 33.59
CA ILE A 14 12.40 -1.76 32.90
C ILE A 14 11.20 -2.14 32.01
N ILE A 15 9.97 -1.66 32.23
CA ILE A 15 8.81 -2.29 31.59
C ILE A 15 8.53 -1.80 30.15
N LEU A 16 8.91 -0.60 29.72
CA LEU A 16 8.71 -0.21 28.31
C LEU A 16 9.78 -0.82 27.37
N ALA A 17 11.05 -0.73 27.78
CA ALA A 17 12.15 -1.37 27.05
C ALA A 17 12.16 -2.90 27.24
N ALA A 18 11.68 -3.42 28.38
CA ALA A 18 11.48 -4.86 28.55
C ALA A 18 10.10 -5.35 28.12
N LEU A 19 9.08 -4.57 27.75
CA LEU A 19 7.96 -5.15 26.98
C LEU A 19 8.36 -5.34 25.52
N LEU A 20 9.24 -4.46 25.02
CA LEU A 20 9.95 -4.65 23.75
C LEU A 20 11.00 -5.79 23.82
N VAL A 21 11.56 -6.12 25.00
CA VAL A 21 12.62 -7.15 25.17
C VAL A 21 12.19 -8.43 25.92
N TYR A 22 11.11 -8.48 26.71
CA TYR A 22 10.54 -9.72 27.30
C TYR A 22 9.56 -10.40 26.34
N GLY A 23 9.00 -9.66 25.36
CA GLY A 23 8.50 -10.28 24.14
C GLY A 23 9.60 -11.10 23.44
N ASN A 24 10.85 -10.60 23.47
CA ASN A 24 12.00 -11.28 22.85
C ASN A 24 12.49 -12.54 23.58
N MET A 25 12.08 -12.85 24.82
CA MET A 25 12.62 -14.02 25.54
C MET A 25 11.65 -15.20 25.71
N LEU A 26 10.36 -15.01 25.44
CA LEU A 26 9.38 -16.12 25.51
C LEU A 26 8.94 -16.65 24.13
N PHE A 27 9.35 -15.99 23.05
CA PHE A 27 9.02 -16.37 21.68
C PHE A 27 10.25 -16.65 20.79
N GLU A 28 11.40 -16.96 21.40
CA GLU A 28 12.59 -17.44 20.69
C GLU A 28 12.46 -18.90 20.20
N GLY A 29 11.23 -19.38 20.02
CA GLY A 29 10.92 -20.80 19.94
C GLY A 29 9.72 -21.16 19.09
N ALA A 30 9.42 -20.42 18.02
CA ALA A 30 8.74 -20.90 16.82
C ALA A 30 8.50 -19.74 15.84
N TYR A 31 8.45 -20.07 14.55
CA TYR A 31 7.98 -19.26 13.40
C TYR A 31 9.08 -18.50 12.63
N GLY A 32 9.04 -18.69 11.31
CA GLY A 32 9.94 -18.06 10.32
C GLY A 32 9.66 -16.57 10.19
N GLU A 33 10.41 -15.91 9.32
CA GLU A 33 10.23 -14.49 8.99
C GLU A 33 8.73 -14.15 8.82
N ASN A 34 8.26 -13.08 9.47
CA ASN A 34 6.86 -12.64 9.44
C ASN A 34 6.39 -12.43 8.00
N GLU A 35 5.71 -13.42 7.40
CA GLU A 35 5.17 -13.31 6.04
C GLU A 35 3.98 -12.33 6.06
N ARG A 36 4.22 -11.09 5.59
CA ARG A 36 3.17 -10.15 5.20
C ARG A 36 2.40 -10.70 4.00
N TYR A 37 1.12 -10.39 3.91
CA TYR A 37 0.33 -10.63 2.71
C TYR A 37 0.93 -9.86 1.51
N PRO A 38 0.78 -10.36 0.28
CA PRO A 38 1.48 -9.79 -0.87
C PRO A 38 1.10 -8.34 -1.16
N PHE A 39 -0.20 -8.05 -1.24
CA PHE A 39 -0.69 -6.70 -1.50
C PHE A 39 -2.13 -6.46 -1.06
N VAL A 40 -2.49 -5.19 -0.94
CA VAL A 40 -3.84 -4.69 -0.67
C VAL A 40 -4.19 -3.58 -1.67
N VAL A 41 -5.46 -3.52 -2.07
CA VAL A 41 -6.06 -2.34 -2.71
C VAL A 41 -7.07 -1.74 -1.74
N TYR A 42 -6.88 -0.47 -1.37
CA TYR A 42 -7.70 0.22 -0.39
C TYR A 42 -7.95 1.69 -0.77
N TYR A 43 -9.17 2.00 -1.17
CA TYR A 43 -9.64 3.34 -1.53
C TYR A 43 -10.47 4.02 -0.45
N GLY A 44 -10.58 3.41 0.74
CA GLY A 44 -11.17 4.05 1.91
C GLY A 44 -10.34 5.25 2.40
N SER A 45 -10.98 6.13 3.17
CA SER A 45 -10.37 7.36 3.71
C SER A 45 -9.72 7.18 5.08
N GLU A 46 -10.11 6.16 5.84
CA GLU A 46 -9.78 6.00 7.25
C GLU A 46 -8.52 5.15 7.47
N TRP A 47 -7.86 5.33 8.61
CA TRP A 47 -6.77 4.45 9.02
C TRP A 47 -7.28 3.02 9.30
N ASP A 48 -6.54 2.03 8.81
CA ASP A 48 -6.75 0.62 9.11
C ASP A 48 -5.39 -0.04 9.40
N ASP A 49 -5.22 -0.56 10.61
CA ASP A 49 -3.95 -1.15 11.06
C ASP A 49 -3.57 -2.41 10.26
N ARG A 50 -4.54 -3.06 9.61
CA ARG A 50 -4.28 -4.20 8.72
C ARG A 50 -3.45 -3.81 7.51
N LEU A 51 -3.36 -2.54 7.13
CA LEU A 51 -2.46 -2.08 6.06
C LEU A 51 -1.00 -2.46 6.34
N LEU A 52 -0.59 -2.58 7.61
CA LEU A 52 0.76 -3.01 8.02
C LEU A 52 1.01 -4.51 7.80
N CYS A 53 -0.04 -5.28 7.52
CA CYS A 53 0.06 -6.72 7.26
C CYS A 53 0.43 -7.01 5.79
N PHE A 54 0.63 -6.00 4.95
CA PHE A 54 0.88 -6.16 3.51
C PHE A 54 2.27 -5.64 3.10
N ASN A 55 2.87 -6.27 2.08
CA ASN A 55 4.12 -5.77 1.48
C ASN A 55 3.86 -4.57 0.56
N THR A 56 2.71 -4.53 -0.10
CA THR A 56 2.34 -3.51 -1.08
C THR A 56 0.94 -2.99 -0.80
N ALA A 57 0.75 -1.67 -0.85
CA ALA A 57 -0.55 -1.03 -0.67
C ALA A 57 -0.84 -0.08 -1.83
N ILE A 58 -1.84 -0.42 -2.64
CA ILE A 58 -2.41 0.46 -3.66
C ILE A 58 -3.53 1.24 -2.98
N LEU A 59 -3.36 2.56 -2.88
CA LEU A 59 -4.21 3.43 -2.08
C LEU A 59 -4.85 4.52 -2.91
N SER A 60 -5.93 5.08 -2.38
CA SER A 60 -6.47 6.34 -2.88
C SER A 60 -5.35 7.40 -2.88
N PRO A 61 -5.16 8.17 -3.96
CA PRO A 61 -4.19 9.26 -3.98
C PRO A 61 -4.50 10.29 -2.87
N LEU A 62 -5.77 10.42 -2.48
CA LEU A 62 -6.25 11.35 -1.45
C LEU A 62 -6.04 10.85 -0.01
N PHE A 63 -5.54 9.62 0.18
CA PHE A 63 -5.29 9.06 1.52
C PHE A 63 -4.38 9.98 2.34
N ASN A 64 -4.58 10.02 3.66
CA ASN A 64 -3.86 10.96 4.55
C ASN A 64 -2.34 10.79 4.35
N GLU A 65 -1.65 11.92 4.10
CA GLU A 65 -0.23 11.93 3.79
C GLU A 65 0.63 11.38 4.93
N ALA A 66 0.25 11.63 6.19
CA ALA A 66 0.93 11.08 7.35
C ALA A 66 0.84 9.54 7.34
N TYR A 67 -0.29 8.97 6.94
CA TYR A 67 -0.49 7.52 6.87
C TYR A 67 0.35 6.89 5.76
N VAL A 68 0.39 7.53 4.58
CA VAL A 68 1.23 7.09 3.46
C VAL A 68 2.71 7.07 3.88
N ARG A 69 3.18 8.12 4.55
CA ARG A 69 4.56 8.22 5.05
C ARG A 69 4.84 7.18 6.13
N PHE A 70 3.88 6.95 7.03
CA PHE A 70 3.99 5.95 8.09
C PHE A 70 4.09 4.52 7.53
N LEU A 71 3.21 4.15 6.60
CA LEU A 71 3.27 2.86 5.89
C LEU A 71 4.61 2.68 5.17
N SER A 72 5.07 3.73 4.49
CA SER A 72 6.36 3.71 3.80
C SER A 72 7.54 3.57 4.76
N ALA A 73 7.46 4.13 5.97
CA ALA A 73 8.47 3.95 7.02
C ALA A 73 8.43 2.53 7.62
N ALA A 74 7.25 1.91 7.66
CA ALA A 74 7.05 0.52 8.03
C ALA A 74 7.38 -0.48 6.89
N ASP A 75 8.06 -0.01 5.84
CA ASP A 75 8.45 -0.79 4.67
C ASP A 75 7.29 -1.44 3.90
N VAL A 76 6.14 -0.74 3.85
CA VAL A 76 5.06 -1.04 2.92
C VAL A 76 5.27 -0.22 1.64
N ASP A 77 5.30 -0.89 0.49
CA ASP A 77 5.38 -0.20 -0.80
C ASP A 77 4.04 0.44 -1.15
N THR A 78 3.94 1.76 -0.95
CA THR A 78 2.72 2.54 -1.19
C THR A 78 2.63 3.03 -2.64
N TYR A 79 1.48 2.82 -3.27
CA TYR A 79 1.17 3.26 -4.64
C TYR A 79 -0.06 4.15 -4.64
N GLY A 80 0.04 5.34 -5.23
CA GLY A 80 -1.13 6.21 -5.42
C GLY A 80 -1.83 5.90 -6.73
N TYR A 81 -3.16 5.74 -6.70
CA TYR A 81 -3.97 5.55 -7.89
C TYR A 81 -4.00 6.79 -8.81
N ILE A 82 -3.94 6.55 -10.11
CA ILE A 82 -4.19 7.54 -11.17
C ILE A 82 -4.74 6.83 -12.43
N SER A 83 -5.80 7.35 -13.04
CA SER A 83 -6.23 6.87 -14.36
C SER A 83 -5.42 7.51 -15.49
N ILE A 84 -5.05 6.71 -16.50
CA ILE A 84 -4.39 7.20 -17.72
C ILE A 84 -5.36 7.67 -18.80
N SER A 85 -6.62 7.23 -18.73
CA SER A 85 -7.60 7.37 -19.82
C SER A 85 -8.90 8.07 -19.39
N THR A 86 -9.11 8.29 -18.10
CA THR A 86 -10.35 8.84 -17.57
C THR A 86 -10.11 9.88 -16.47
N VAL A 87 -11.13 10.69 -16.20
CA VAL A 87 -11.15 11.72 -15.15
C VAL A 87 -12.54 11.74 -14.51
N GLY A 88 -12.62 11.54 -13.19
CA GLY A 88 -13.86 11.56 -12.42
C GLY A 88 -14.25 12.94 -11.85
N GLY A 89 -13.36 13.93 -11.93
CA GLY A 89 -13.61 15.29 -11.42
C GLY A 89 -13.30 15.48 -9.94
N TRP A 90 -12.76 14.45 -9.29
CA TRP A 90 -12.27 14.47 -7.91
C TRP A 90 -10.74 14.68 -7.83
N GLU A 91 -10.04 14.57 -8.95
CA GLU A 91 -8.58 14.64 -9.05
C GLU A 91 -8.06 16.07 -8.76
N PRO A 92 -7.27 16.28 -7.68
CA PRO A 92 -6.81 17.63 -7.31
C PRO A 92 -5.88 18.28 -8.34
N TRP A 93 -5.21 17.48 -9.18
CA TRP A 93 -4.35 17.96 -10.25
C TRP A 93 -5.11 18.37 -11.52
N VAL A 94 -6.43 18.18 -11.56
CA VAL A 94 -7.30 18.54 -12.68
C VAL A 94 -8.24 19.68 -12.28
N SER A 95 -7.77 20.93 -12.39
CA SER A 95 -8.61 22.10 -12.01
C SER A 95 -9.78 22.34 -12.95
N LYS A 96 -9.61 22.05 -14.23
CA LYS A 96 -10.64 22.11 -15.27
C LYS A 96 -10.18 21.28 -16.46
N LEU A 97 -10.96 20.28 -16.83
CA LEU A 97 -10.73 19.50 -18.05
C LEU A 97 -11.30 20.28 -19.26
N PRO A 98 -10.47 20.68 -20.24
CA PRO A 98 -10.97 21.29 -21.48
C PRO A 98 -11.84 20.31 -22.28
N ASP A 99 -12.98 20.79 -22.80
CA ASP A 99 -13.92 19.97 -23.57
C ASP A 99 -13.26 19.28 -24.79
N GLU A 100 -12.21 19.88 -25.36
CA GLU A 100 -11.44 19.31 -26.48
C GLU A 100 -10.62 18.06 -26.11
N LEU A 101 -10.39 17.81 -24.81
CA LEU A 101 -9.78 16.57 -24.33
C LEU A 101 -10.79 15.44 -24.22
N ILE A 102 -12.09 15.73 -24.17
CA ILE A 102 -13.11 14.73 -23.85
C ILE A 102 -13.55 14.02 -25.13
N VAL A 103 -13.37 12.71 -25.17
CA VAL A 103 -13.75 11.84 -26.31
C VAL A 103 -14.95 10.95 -26.01
N GLY A 104 -15.39 10.92 -24.75
CA GLY A 104 -16.51 10.09 -24.32
C GLY A 104 -16.85 10.31 -22.84
N TRP A 105 -17.90 9.61 -22.41
CA TRP A 105 -18.36 9.58 -21.03
C TRP A 105 -18.63 8.13 -20.63
N TRP A 106 -18.07 7.71 -19.51
CA TRP A 106 -18.28 6.40 -18.94
C TRP A 106 -19.27 6.49 -17.78
N GLY A 107 -20.53 6.16 -18.07
CA GLY A 107 -21.63 6.38 -17.12
C GLY A 107 -21.59 5.50 -15.87
N GLU A 108 -20.93 4.34 -15.92
CA GLU A 108 -20.85 3.43 -14.75
C GLU A 108 -20.01 4.05 -13.62
N TRP A 109 -18.93 4.74 -13.96
CA TRP A 109 -18.01 5.37 -13.01
C TRP A 109 -18.15 6.89 -12.92
N GLU A 110 -19.07 7.47 -13.70
CA GLU A 110 -19.25 8.92 -13.83
C GLU A 110 -17.95 9.65 -14.26
N GLU A 111 -17.23 9.09 -15.22
CA GLU A 111 -15.94 9.62 -15.66
C GLU A 111 -15.96 10.13 -17.11
N SER A 112 -15.20 11.21 -17.34
CA SER A 112 -14.90 11.67 -18.70
C SER A 112 -13.76 10.86 -19.28
N ILE A 113 -13.94 10.33 -20.49
CA ILE A 113 -12.88 9.61 -21.23
C ILE A 113 -12.07 10.64 -22.00
N VAL A 114 -10.75 10.58 -21.90
CA VAL A 114 -9.84 11.60 -22.44
C VAL A 114 -9.09 11.14 -23.69
N ASN A 115 -8.73 12.10 -24.54
CA ASN A 115 -7.82 11.91 -25.65
C ASN A 115 -6.38 11.84 -25.14
N VAL A 116 -5.85 10.62 -24.99
CA VAL A 116 -4.50 10.40 -24.44
C VAL A 116 -3.40 11.00 -25.33
N SER A 117 -3.63 11.06 -26.64
CA SER A 117 -2.71 11.66 -27.62
C SER A 117 -2.61 13.18 -27.54
N HIS A 118 -3.45 13.84 -26.75
CA HIS A 118 -3.44 15.30 -26.66
C HIS A 118 -2.36 15.81 -25.71
N LEU A 119 -1.54 16.77 -26.15
CA LEU A 119 -0.42 17.31 -25.35
C LEU A 119 -0.86 17.86 -23.98
N LEU A 120 -2.03 18.50 -23.89
CA LEU A 120 -2.56 18.97 -22.61
C LEU A 120 -2.89 17.80 -21.65
N TRP A 121 -3.35 16.65 -22.17
CA TRP A 121 -3.58 15.49 -21.32
C TRP A 121 -2.27 14.95 -20.76
N MET A 122 -1.23 14.83 -21.60
CA MET A 122 0.11 14.48 -21.15
C MET A 122 0.60 15.38 -20.01
N GLU A 123 0.42 16.70 -20.13
CA GLU A 123 0.79 17.65 -19.05
C GLU A 123 -0.04 17.44 -17.77
N ILE A 124 -1.33 17.17 -17.89
CA ILE A 124 -2.23 16.92 -16.76
C ILE A 124 -1.85 15.63 -16.04
N PHE A 125 -1.65 14.54 -16.79
CA PHE A 125 -1.27 13.24 -16.26
C PHE A 125 0.06 13.33 -15.51
N MET A 126 1.08 13.97 -16.11
CA MET A 126 2.38 14.13 -15.44
C MET A 126 2.32 15.02 -14.20
N LYS A 127 1.41 15.99 -14.14
CA LYS A 127 1.13 16.74 -12.89
C LYS A 127 0.52 15.84 -11.81
N GLY A 128 -0.34 14.88 -12.18
CA GLY A 128 -0.85 13.87 -11.27
C GLY A 128 0.24 12.96 -10.72
N ILE A 129 1.15 12.50 -11.57
CA ILE A 129 2.34 11.74 -11.14
C ILE A 129 3.19 12.54 -10.15
N ASP A 130 3.48 13.82 -10.45
CA ASP A 130 4.19 14.71 -9.53
C ASP A 130 3.43 14.90 -8.20
N TRP A 131 2.11 15.04 -8.26
CA TRP A 131 1.26 15.19 -7.08
C TRP A 131 1.34 13.95 -6.16
N ILE A 132 1.22 12.75 -6.73
CA ILE A 132 1.31 11.48 -5.98
C ILE A 132 2.70 11.35 -5.33
N LYS A 133 3.77 11.56 -6.11
CA LYS A 133 5.14 11.52 -5.61
C LYS A 133 5.36 12.48 -4.43
N ASN A 134 4.84 13.70 -4.52
CA ASN A 134 5.03 14.72 -3.48
C ASN A 134 4.35 14.37 -2.16
N ARG A 135 3.31 13.52 -2.17
CA ARG A 135 2.65 12.99 -0.97
C ARG A 135 3.38 11.80 -0.32
N GLY A 136 4.55 11.42 -0.83
CA GLY A 136 5.40 10.41 -0.21
C GLY A 136 5.09 8.97 -0.63
N PHE A 137 4.24 8.77 -1.63
CA PHE A 137 4.07 7.47 -2.25
C PHE A 137 5.37 6.98 -2.90
N ARG A 138 5.69 5.68 -2.73
CA ARG A 138 6.86 5.03 -3.35
C ARG A 138 6.63 4.71 -4.84
N GLY A 139 5.36 4.57 -5.25
CA GLY A 139 4.98 4.26 -6.61
C GLY A 139 3.66 4.86 -7.06
N VAL A 140 3.29 4.56 -8.30
CA VAL A 140 2.01 4.90 -8.91
C VAL A 140 1.32 3.64 -9.42
N PHE A 141 0.01 3.59 -9.24
CA PHE A 141 -0.86 2.59 -9.82
C PHE A 141 -1.66 3.26 -10.95
N ILE A 142 -1.39 2.87 -12.19
CA ILE A 142 -1.93 3.49 -13.40
C ILE A 142 -3.10 2.64 -13.91
N ASP A 143 -4.31 3.18 -13.79
CA ASP A 143 -5.54 2.50 -14.18
C ASP A 143 -5.99 2.82 -15.62
N ASN A 144 -6.93 2.03 -16.13
CA ASN A 144 -7.62 2.19 -17.42
C ASN A 144 -6.69 2.18 -18.64
N LEU A 145 -5.66 1.34 -18.62
CA LEU A 145 -4.80 1.07 -19.77
C LEU A 145 -5.57 0.43 -20.93
N ASP A 146 -6.48 -0.48 -20.58
CA ASP A 146 -7.35 -1.25 -21.49
C ASP A 146 -8.35 -0.40 -22.27
N MET A 147 -8.69 0.81 -21.82
CA MET A 147 -9.48 1.77 -22.59
C MET A 147 -8.86 2.07 -23.96
N ALA A 148 -7.52 2.13 -24.03
CA ALA A 148 -6.77 2.33 -25.26
C ALA A 148 -6.62 1.05 -26.11
N ILE A 149 -7.16 -0.09 -25.65
CA ILE A 149 -7.19 -1.36 -26.39
C ILE A 149 -8.62 -1.62 -26.87
N ASP A 150 -9.59 -1.59 -25.96
CA ASP A 150 -10.95 -2.06 -26.20
C ASP A 150 -11.83 -1.02 -26.86
N CYS A 151 -11.66 0.25 -26.49
CA CYS A 151 -12.58 1.33 -26.85
C CYS A 151 -11.96 2.36 -27.80
N TYR A 152 -10.69 2.71 -27.59
CA TYR A 152 -9.99 3.75 -28.34
C TYR A 152 -8.58 3.28 -28.81
N PRO A 153 -8.51 2.24 -29.66
CA PRO A 153 -7.25 1.63 -30.12
C PRO A 153 -6.29 2.62 -30.81
N GLN A 154 -6.82 3.73 -31.35
CA GLN A 154 -5.99 4.79 -31.93
C GLN A 154 -5.11 5.52 -30.91
N PHE A 155 -5.36 5.37 -29.60
CA PHE A 155 -4.57 6.00 -28.54
C PHE A 155 -3.51 5.06 -27.95
N LEU A 156 -3.48 3.78 -28.33
CA LEU A 156 -2.60 2.79 -27.71
C LEU A 156 -1.11 3.17 -27.73
N GLU A 157 -0.60 3.61 -28.88
CA GLU A 157 0.81 3.99 -29.02
C GLU A 157 1.18 5.15 -28.08
N ASP A 158 0.29 6.15 -27.96
CA ASP A 158 0.51 7.31 -27.09
C ASP A 158 0.34 6.96 -25.61
N THR A 159 -0.58 6.06 -25.27
CA THR A 159 -0.74 5.53 -23.91
C THR A 159 0.52 4.77 -23.46
N ILE A 160 1.07 3.93 -24.33
CA ILE A 160 2.35 3.23 -24.08
C ILE A 160 3.49 4.24 -23.97
N ALA A 161 3.55 5.25 -24.83
CA ALA A 161 4.56 6.31 -24.78
C ALA A 161 4.48 7.11 -23.48
N LEU A 162 3.27 7.35 -22.95
CA LEU A 162 3.06 8.05 -21.69
C LEU A 162 3.61 7.24 -20.51
N ILE A 163 3.39 5.92 -20.46
CA ILE A 163 3.99 5.04 -19.43
C ILE A 163 5.52 5.05 -19.52
N LYS A 164 6.07 4.96 -20.74
CA LYS A 164 7.53 5.05 -20.97
C LYS A 164 8.09 6.36 -20.45
N MET A 165 7.40 7.47 -20.72
CA MET A 165 7.80 8.80 -20.23
C MET A 165 7.78 8.88 -18.69
N VAL A 166 6.82 8.24 -18.01
CA VAL A 166 6.82 8.15 -16.54
C VAL A 166 8.08 7.44 -16.06
N ARG A 167 8.40 6.27 -16.61
CA ARG A 167 9.61 5.52 -16.25
C ARG A 167 10.89 6.32 -16.52
N GLU A 168 10.99 6.98 -17.67
CA GLU A 168 12.15 7.80 -18.03
C GLU A 168 12.34 8.99 -17.08
N ARG A 169 11.26 9.65 -16.67
CA ARG A 169 11.31 10.81 -15.77
C ARG A 169 11.51 10.41 -14.31
N TYR A 170 11.02 9.24 -13.89
CA TYR A 170 11.15 8.73 -12.53
C TYR A 170 11.68 7.29 -12.52
N PRO A 171 12.99 7.08 -12.79
CA PRO A 171 13.57 5.74 -12.89
C PRO A 171 13.37 4.87 -11.65
N ASP A 172 13.41 5.48 -10.46
CA ASP A 172 13.30 4.80 -9.16
C ASP A 172 11.85 4.62 -8.68
N MET A 173 10.87 5.28 -9.32
CA MET A 173 9.47 5.18 -8.91
C MET A 173 8.90 3.84 -9.34
N LYS A 174 8.20 3.16 -8.43
CA LYS A 174 7.54 1.90 -8.77
C LYS A 174 6.28 2.15 -9.59
N ILE A 175 6.03 1.32 -10.61
CA ILE A 175 4.88 1.48 -11.51
C ILE A 175 4.12 0.17 -11.59
N ILE A 176 2.84 0.18 -11.22
CA ILE A 176 1.90 -0.91 -11.49
C ILE A 176 0.88 -0.38 -12.49
N VAL A 177 0.52 -1.19 -13.49
CA VAL A 177 -0.59 -0.88 -14.42
C VAL A 177 -1.76 -1.82 -14.17
N ASN A 178 -2.99 -1.32 -14.28
CA ASN A 178 -4.18 -2.16 -14.29
C ASN A 178 -4.53 -2.61 -15.71
N ARG A 179 -4.76 -3.90 -15.87
CA ARG A 179 -5.17 -4.52 -17.14
C ARG A 179 -4.25 -4.14 -18.32
N GLY A 180 -4.83 -3.97 -19.51
CA GLY A 180 -4.15 -3.75 -20.78
C GLY A 180 -3.22 -4.89 -21.19
N PHE A 181 -3.69 -6.13 -20.97
CA PHE A 181 -2.90 -7.35 -21.14
C PHE A 181 -2.37 -7.54 -22.55
N GLU A 182 -3.05 -7.00 -23.57
CA GLU A 182 -2.62 -7.01 -24.97
C GLU A 182 -1.30 -6.24 -25.15
N ALA A 183 -1.11 -5.15 -24.41
CA ALA A 183 0.06 -4.28 -24.50
C ALA A 183 1.23 -4.68 -23.58
N VAL A 184 1.08 -5.74 -22.78
CA VAL A 184 2.07 -6.11 -21.74
C VAL A 184 3.48 -6.38 -22.31
N GLU A 185 3.58 -6.88 -23.54
CA GLU A 185 4.88 -7.09 -24.21
C GLU A 185 5.63 -5.77 -24.47
N GLU A 186 4.89 -4.67 -24.65
CA GLU A 186 5.44 -3.34 -24.92
C GLU A 186 5.68 -2.54 -23.64
N VAL A 187 4.79 -2.67 -22.64
CA VAL A 187 4.89 -1.93 -21.37
C VAL A 187 5.69 -2.66 -20.30
N GLY A 188 5.83 -3.98 -20.39
CA GLY A 188 6.38 -4.84 -19.33
C GLY A 188 7.81 -4.50 -18.89
N ASN A 189 8.62 -3.89 -19.77
CA ASN A 189 9.98 -3.45 -19.43
C ASN A 189 10.02 -2.11 -18.68
N TYR A 190 8.89 -1.44 -18.55
CA TYR A 190 8.78 -0.11 -17.95
C TYR A 190 7.97 -0.12 -16.65
N VAL A 191 7.37 -1.26 -16.29
CA VAL A 191 6.53 -1.43 -15.10
C VAL A 191 7.16 -2.44 -14.14
N ASP A 192 6.86 -2.30 -12.85
CA ASP A 192 7.23 -3.24 -11.80
C ASP A 192 6.12 -4.26 -11.53
N GLY A 193 4.89 -3.99 -11.99
CA GLY A 193 3.81 -4.96 -11.92
C GLY A 193 2.61 -4.69 -12.82
N VAL A 194 1.77 -5.71 -12.95
CA VAL A 194 0.50 -5.68 -13.67
C VAL A 194 -0.59 -6.23 -12.76
N LEU A 195 -1.68 -5.49 -12.60
CA LEU A 195 -2.87 -5.94 -11.90
C LEU A 195 -3.84 -6.60 -12.90
N PHE A 196 -4.16 -7.87 -12.66
CA PHE A 196 -5.21 -8.62 -13.32
C PHE A 196 -6.50 -8.48 -12.53
N GLU A 197 -7.27 -7.46 -12.89
CA GLU A 197 -8.66 -7.28 -12.51
C GLU A 197 -9.55 -7.62 -13.72
N CYS A 198 -10.71 -8.26 -13.63
CA CYS A 198 -11.14 -9.13 -12.54
C CYS A 198 -10.61 -10.54 -12.84
N PHE A 199 -9.97 -11.20 -11.88
CA PHE A 199 -9.31 -12.47 -12.13
C PHE A 199 -10.30 -13.63 -12.34
N HIS A 200 -11.17 -13.95 -11.38
CA HIS A 200 -12.19 -15.01 -11.54
C HIS A 200 -13.59 -14.64 -11.05
N THR A 201 -13.69 -13.61 -10.21
CA THR A 201 -14.94 -13.13 -9.65
C THR A 201 -15.08 -11.64 -9.88
N PHE A 202 -16.30 -11.19 -10.16
CA PHE A 202 -16.63 -9.80 -10.46
C PHE A 202 -17.91 -9.39 -9.76
N TYR A 203 -18.13 -8.08 -9.64
CA TYR A 203 -19.41 -7.55 -9.20
C TYR A 203 -20.29 -7.25 -10.40
N ASN A 204 -21.45 -7.90 -10.46
CA ASN A 204 -22.44 -7.66 -11.49
C ASN A 204 -23.34 -6.50 -11.08
N PHE A 205 -23.08 -5.30 -11.60
CA PHE A 205 -23.86 -4.09 -11.31
C PHE A 205 -25.34 -4.18 -11.72
N THR A 206 -25.67 -5.05 -12.69
CA THR A 206 -27.08 -5.28 -13.08
C THR A 206 -27.83 -6.13 -12.05
N SER A 207 -27.18 -7.17 -11.51
CA SER A 207 -27.80 -8.07 -10.54
C SER A 207 -27.57 -7.64 -9.08
N GLY A 208 -26.59 -6.77 -8.84
CA GLY A 208 -26.13 -6.33 -7.52
C GLY A 208 -25.42 -7.42 -6.74
N ARG A 209 -24.74 -8.36 -7.42
CA ARG A 209 -24.15 -9.55 -6.79
C ARG A 209 -22.72 -9.81 -7.25
N TYR A 210 -21.95 -10.39 -6.34
CA TYR A 210 -20.66 -11.01 -6.66
C TYR A 210 -20.89 -12.34 -7.37
N GLU A 211 -20.28 -12.50 -8.53
CA GLU A 211 -20.48 -13.65 -9.41
C GLU A 211 -19.13 -14.17 -9.92
N TRP A 212 -19.01 -15.50 -10.04
CA TRP A 212 -17.91 -16.14 -10.75
C TRP A 212 -18.14 -16.03 -12.26
N PHE A 213 -17.06 -15.89 -13.02
CA PHE A 213 -17.12 -16.14 -14.46
C PHE A 213 -17.50 -17.61 -14.74
N ARG A 214 -18.56 -17.80 -15.52
CA ARG A 214 -19.20 -19.12 -15.74
C ARG A 214 -19.17 -19.55 -17.20
N GLY A 215 -18.98 -18.64 -18.15
CA GLY A 215 -18.85 -18.97 -19.56
C GLY A 215 -17.59 -19.78 -19.84
N GLU A 216 -17.65 -20.69 -20.81
CA GLU A 216 -16.45 -21.37 -21.31
C GLU A 216 -15.47 -20.35 -21.90
N GLU A 217 -15.99 -19.37 -22.65
CA GLU A 217 -15.21 -18.25 -23.22
C GLU A 217 -14.52 -17.41 -22.14
N ASP A 218 -15.22 -17.05 -21.05
CA ASP A 218 -14.61 -16.28 -19.95
C ASP A 218 -13.46 -17.05 -19.29
N ARG A 219 -13.67 -18.35 -19.05
CA ARG A 219 -12.65 -19.21 -18.42
C ARG A 219 -11.44 -19.42 -19.31
N GLU A 220 -11.67 -19.65 -20.60
CA GLU A 220 -10.60 -19.76 -21.59
C GLU A 220 -9.82 -18.44 -21.68
N TYR A 221 -10.50 -17.30 -21.67
CA TYR A 221 -9.85 -15.99 -21.65
C TYR A 221 -8.97 -15.82 -20.40
N ILE A 222 -9.48 -16.10 -19.20
CA ILE A 222 -8.70 -15.98 -17.96
C ILE A 222 -7.46 -16.87 -17.99
N GLU A 223 -7.60 -18.13 -18.43
CA GLU A 223 -6.47 -19.06 -18.56
C GLU A 223 -5.42 -18.51 -19.53
N VAL A 224 -5.83 -18.07 -20.72
CA VAL A 224 -4.93 -17.55 -21.77
C VAL A 224 -4.20 -16.29 -21.31
N ILE A 225 -4.90 -15.35 -20.67
CA ILE A 225 -4.29 -14.14 -20.12
C ILE A 225 -3.34 -14.50 -18.98
N SER A 226 -3.70 -15.46 -18.13
CA SER A 226 -2.84 -15.90 -17.01
C SER A 226 -1.54 -16.53 -17.51
N GLU A 227 -1.61 -17.41 -18.51
CA GLU A 227 -0.43 -17.98 -19.16
C GLU A 227 0.45 -16.89 -19.79
N LYS A 228 -0.17 -15.91 -20.47
CA LYS A 228 0.54 -14.78 -21.07
C LYS A 228 1.27 -13.95 -20.01
N LEU A 229 0.57 -13.53 -18.96
CA LEU A 229 1.14 -12.71 -17.89
C LEU A 229 2.24 -13.44 -17.13
N MET A 230 2.07 -14.72 -16.81
CA MET A 230 3.11 -15.54 -16.18
C MET A 230 4.38 -15.60 -17.06
N LYS A 231 4.21 -15.81 -18.37
CA LYS A 231 5.34 -15.82 -19.32
C LYS A 231 6.06 -14.49 -19.35
N GLU A 232 5.33 -13.40 -19.57
CA GLU A 232 5.91 -12.06 -19.74
C GLU A 232 6.51 -11.53 -18.42
N SER A 233 5.90 -11.86 -17.28
CA SER A 233 6.42 -11.57 -15.94
C SER A 233 7.80 -12.20 -15.74
N ARG A 234 7.96 -13.49 -16.08
CA ARG A 234 9.25 -14.18 -15.98
C ARG A 234 10.31 -13.63 -16.94
N GLU A 235 9.90 -13.20 -18.12
CA GLU A 235 10.81 -12.64 -19.13
C GLU A 235 11.30 -11.23 -18.77
N ARG A 236 10.44 -10.42 -18.14
CA ARG A 236 10.67 -8.98 -17.95
C ARG A 236 10.87 -8.56 -16.49
N GLY A 237 10.52 -9.41 -15.54
CA GLY A 237 10.75 -9.21 -14.11
C GLY A 237 9.68 -8.42 -13.36
N PHE A 238 8.51 -8.16 -13.97
CA PHE A 238 7.38 -7.52 -13.28
C PHE A 238 6.57 -8.54 -12.48
N ARG A 239 5.92 -8.12 -11.38
CA ARG A 239 5.01 -8.94 -10.57
C ARG A 239 3.60 -8.96 -11.15
N VAL A 240 2.86 -10.05 -10.95
CA VAL A 240 1.44 -10.11 -11.32
C VAL A 240 0.59 -10.13 -10.06
N PHE A 241 -0.27 -9.13 -9.94
CA PHE A 241 -1.22 -8.99 -8.85
C PHE A 241 -2.61 -9.37 -9.38
N ALA A 242 -3.30 -10.34 -8.78
CA ALA A 242 -4.64 -10.73 -9.15
C ALA A 242 -5.65 -10.10 -8.18
N LEU A 243 -6.65 -9.40 -8.71
CA LEU A 243 -7.73 -8.80 -7.92
C LEU A 243 -9.06 -9.46 -8.26
N SER A 244 -9.76 -9.90 -7.22
CA SER A 244 -11.05 -10.59 -7.36
C SER A 244 -12.07 -10.05 -6.36
N TYR A 245 -13.31 -9.88 -6.81
CA TYR A 245 -14.38 -9.31 -5.98
C TYR A 245 -15.26 -10.39 -5.36
N VAL A 246 -15.48 -10.33 -4.06
CA VAL A 246 -16.22 -11.36 -3.30
C VAL A 246 -17.24 -10.73 -2.36
N ASN A 247 -18.21 -11.52 -1.89
CA ASN A 247 -19.16 -11.06 -0.89
C ASN A 247 -18.46 -10.92 0.48
N PRO A 248 -18.34 -9.72 1.08
CA PRO A 248 -17.65 -9.51 2.35
C PRO A 248 -18.26 -10.29 3.53
N GLU A 249 -19.52 -10.70 3.41
CA GLU A 249 -20.21 -11.49 4.45
C GLU A 249 -20.00 -13.01 4.28
N ASP A 250 -19.55 -13.48 3.11
CA ASP A 250 -19.43 -14.90 2.77
C ASP A 250 -18.37 -15.13 1.68
N TYR A 251 -17.10 -15.05 2.05
CA TYR A 251 -15.96 -15.09 1.10
C TYR A 251 -14.99 -16.25 1.33
N ILE A 252 -15.13 -17.04 2.41
CA ILE A 252 -14.08 -18.01 2.81
C ILE A 252 -13.90 -19.09 1.74
N GLU A 253 -14.99 -19.62 1.18
CA GLU A 253 -14.91 -20.64 0.13
C GLU A 253 -14.33 -20.07 -1.17
N ASP A 254 -14.70 -18.84 -1.52
CA ASP A 254 -14.17 -18.16 -2.70
C ASP A 254 -12.68 -17.85 -2.54
N TYR A 255 -12.26 -17.37 -1.36
CA TYR A 255 -10.85 -17.10 -1.03
C TYR A 255 -9.97 -18.31 -1.28
N VAL A 256 -10.33 -19.48 -0.73
CA VAL A 256 -9.52 -20.70 -0.88
C VAL A 256 -9.37 -21.07 -2.35
N LYS A 257 -10.45 -21.03 -3.13
CA LYS A 257 -10.40 -21.34 -4.56
C LYS A 257 -9.57 -20.33 -5.34
N LEU A 258 -9.71 -19.04 -5.04
CA LEU A 258 -8.98 -17.98 -5.72
C LEU A 258 -7.48 -18.05 -5.44
N VAL A 259 -7.08 -18.42 -4.23
CA VAL A 259 -5.67 -18.73 -3.90
C VAL A 259 -5.18 -19.92 -4.73
N GLU A 260 -5.93 -21.02 -4.78
CA GLU A 260 -5.57 -22.19 -5.61
C GLU A 260 -5.45 -21.85 -7.10
N GLU A 261 -6.30 -20.97 -7.63
CA GLU A 261 -6.21 -20.51 -9.02
C GLU A 261 -4.99 -19.61 -9.26
N ALA A 262 -4.71 -18.67 -8.35
CA ALA A 262 -3.57 -17.75 -8.46
C ALA A 262 -2.22 -18.49 -8.35
N GLU A 263 -2.12 -19.50 -7.47
CA GLU A 263 -0.92 -20.31 -7.28
C GLU A 263 -0.48 -21.06 -8.55
N LYS A 264 -1.42 -21.42 -9.44
CA LYS A 264 -1.10 -22.09 -10.72
C LYS A 264 -0.21 -21.24 -11.62
N PHE A 265 -0.30 -19.91 -11.50
CA PHE A 265 0.37 -18.94 -12.35
C PHE A 265 1.42 -18.11 -11.61
N ASP A 266 1.68 -18.41 -10.33
CA ASP A 266 2.58 -17.64 -9.45
C ASP A 266 2.12 -16.18 -9.30
N PHE A 267 0.80 -15.99 -9.20
CA PHE A 267 0.18 -14.68 -9.01
C PHE A 267 -0.03 -14.39 -7.53
N GLU A 268 0.18 -13.14 -7.16
CA GLU A 268 -0.15 -12.63 -5.84
C GLU A 268 -1.63 -12.24 -5.82
N ILE A 269 -2.43 -12.77 -4.90
CA ILE A 269 -3.90 -12.58 -4.90
C ILE A 269 -4.39 -11.69 -3.75
N TYR A 270 -5.30 -10.77 -4.08
CA TYR A 270 -6.09 -10.00 -3.11
C TYR A 270 -7.57 -10.11 -3.45
N ILE A 271 -8.41 -10.27 -2.42
CA ILE A 271 -9.86 -10.31 -2.54
C ILE A 271 -10.48 -9.18 -1.74
N SER A 272 -11.53 -8.56 -2.29
CA SER A 272 -12.19 -7.43 -1.64
C SER A 272 -13.63 -7.27 -2.12
N ASP A 273 -14.31 -6.27 -1.58
CA ASP A 273 -15.58 -5.78 -2.10
C ASP A 273 -15.34 -4.89 -3.34
N VAL A 274 -16.40 -4.56 -4.09
CA VAL A 274 -16.27 -3.77 -5.32
C VAL A 274 -15.84 -2.32 -5.09
N TYR A 275 -16.08 -1.75 -3.91
CA TYR A 275 -15.75 -0.35 -3.62
C TYR A 275 -14.34 -0.18 -3.08
N LEU A 276 -13.69 -1.28 -2.68
CA LEU A 276 -12.32 -1.31 -2.17
C LEU A 276 -12.15 -0.41 -0.93
N ASP A 277 -13.22 -0.13 -0.19
CA ASP A 277 -13.24 0.77 0.96
C ASP A 277 -13.07 0.04 2.30
N MET A 278 -12.87 -1.28 2.24
CA MET A 278 -12.61 -2.12 3.40
C MET A 278 -11.52 -3.17 3.15
N ILE A 279 -10.85 -3.56 4.24
CA ILE A 279 -9.98 -4.72 4.28
C ILE A 279 -10.75 -5.88 4.91
N LEU A 280 -10.74 -7.05 4.30
CA LEU A 280 -11.45 -8.23 4.82
C LEU A 280 -10.77 -8.81 6.07
N ASP A 281 -11.56 -9.48 6.90
CA ASP A 281 -11.10 -10.03 8.18
C ASP A 281 -10.08 -11.18 8.04
N CYS A 282 -10.04 -11.86 6.90
CA CYS A 282 -9.01 -12.86 6.60
C CYS A 282 -7.59 -12.29 6.55
N TYR A 283 -7.45 -10.96 6.40
CA TYR A 283 -6.16 -10.28 6.38
C TYR A 283 -5.71 -9.77 7.76
N LYS A 284 -6.45 -10.11 8.83
CA LYS A 284 -6.01 -9.83 10.19
C LYS A 284 -4.85 -10.76 10.55
N GLN A 285 -3.64 -10.22 10.69
CA GLN A 285 -2.57 -10.93 11.41
C GLN A 285 -2.69 -10.64 12.90
N THR A 286 -2.64 -11.69 13.74
CA THR A 286 -2.59 -11.52 15.21
C THR A 286 -1.26 -10.90 15.67
N ILE A 287 -0.27 -10.83 14.78
CA ILE A 287 1.07 -10.32 15.02
C ILE A 287 1.35 -9.33 13.90
N ILE A 288 1.26 -8.02 14.21
CA ILE A 288 1.72 -6.98 13.29
C ILE A 288 3.24 -7.14 13.15
N PRO A 289 3.81 -7.22 11.93
CA PRO A 289 5.24 -7.35 11.73
C PRO A 289 5.98 -6.24 12.51
N TYR A 290 6.90 -6.66 13.38
CA TYR A 290 7.74 -5.77 14.19
C TYR A 290 8.35 -4.68 13.30
N THR A 291 7.86 -3.45 13.45
CA THR A 291 8.55 -2.27 12.92
C THR A 291 9.31 -1.68 14.10
N GLU A 292 10.64 -1.79 14.09
CA GLU A 292 11.48 -1.11 15.07
C GLU A 292 11.39 0.40 14.80
N PHE A 293 10.49 1.07 15.51
CA PHE A 293 10.52 2.52 15.60
C PHE A 293 11.65 2.90 16.56
N PHE A 294 12.74 3.46 16.04
CA PHE A 294 13.79 4.02 16.87
C PHE A 294 13.36 5.37 17.43
N LEU A 295 12.85 5.36 18.65
CA LEU A 295 12.86 6.55 19.49
C LEU A 295 14.26 6.70 20.10
N THR A 296 15.03 7.68 19.60
CA THR A 296 16.29 8.05 20.24
C THR A 296 15.97 8.95 21.43
N LEU A 297 16.11 8.40 22.64
CA LEU A 297 15.93 9.12 23.90
C LEU A 297 17.32 9.51 24.42
N GLU A 298 17.64 10.80 24.44
CA GLU A 298 18.88 11.30 25.06
C GLU A 298 18.53 12.00 26.38
N VAL A 299 19.01 11.42 27.48
CA VAL A 299 18.59 11.77 28.84
C VAL A 299 19.36 12.98 29.36
N THR A 300 18.71 14.16 29.43
CA THR A 300 19.04 15.23 30.37
C THR A 300 17.83 16.13 30.66
N ASP A 301 17.57 16.28 31.96
CA ASP A 301 16.75 17.20 32.77
C ASP A 301 15.34 17.73 32.33
N GLU A 302 14.52 18.11 33.32
CA GLU A 302 13.04 18.24 33.47
C GLU A 302 12.32 18.96 32.30
N GLY A 303 11.18 18.42 31.87
CA GLY A 303 10.40 19.02 30.77
C GLY A 303 8.98 18.46 30.59
N GLU A 304 8.12 19.28 29.98
CA GLU A 304 6.80 18.96 29.46
C GLU A 304 6.94 18.57 27.98
N TRP A 305 6.31 17.47 27.55
CA TRP A 305 6.62 16.82 26.26
C TRP A 305 5.48 17.02 25.25
N ARG A 306 5.83 17.42 24.02
CA ARG A 306 4.90 17.47 22.88
C ARG A 306 5.39 16.56 21.78
N VAL A 307 4.52 15.68 21.30
CA VAL A 307 4.80 14.79 20.16
C VAL A 307 3.96 15.31 19.00
N GLU A 308 4.59 15.96 18.03
CA GLU A 308 3.93 16.30 16.77
C GLU A 308 3.84 15.04 15.90
N THR A 309 2.66 14.44 15.87
CA THR A 309 2.25 13.46 14.87
C THR A 309 0.74 13.61 14.65
N ASP A 310 0.24 13.05 13.55
CA ASP A 310 -1.16 13.12 13.19
C ASP A 310 -2.06 12.60 14.33
N GLU A 311 -3.07 13.40 14.69
CA GLU A 311 -3.95 13.18 15.86
C GLU A 311 -4.62 11.80 15.82
N GLU A 312 -4.92 11.28 14.63
CA GLU A 312 -5.58 9.99 14.47
C GLU A 312 -4.62 8.80 14.66
N ILE A 313 -3.37 8.85 14.15
CA ILE A 313 -2.33 7.86 14.48
C ILE A 313 -2.08 7.87 15.99
N MET A 314 -2.01 9.06 16.59
CA MET A 314 -1.85 9.20 18.04
C MET A 314 -3.00 8.57 18.79
N ASN A 315 -4.24 8.89 18.43
CA ASN A 315 -5.42 8.35 19.08
C ASN A 315 -5.49 6.82 18.98
N TYR A 316 -5.09 6.24 17.84
CA TYR A 316 -4.99 4.78 17.67
C TYR A 316 -4.02 4.15 18.68
N TYR A 317 -2.78 4.68 18.79
CA TYR A 317 -1.81 4.15 19.74
C TYR A 317 -2.22 4.40 21.20
N ILE A 318 -2.88 5.52 21.50
CA ILE A 318 -3.41 5.83 22.84
C ILE A 318 -4.52 4.86 23.22
N GLU A 319 -5.45 4.54 22.31
CA GLU A 319 -6.49 3.54 22.56
C GLU A 319 -5.86 2.16 22.79
N LYS A 320 -4.86 1.76 21.99
CA LYS A 320 -4.11 0.52 22.21
C LYS A 320 -3.41 0.49 23.58
N LEU A 321 -2.84 1.60 24.02
CA LEU A 321 -2.23 1.72 25.35
C LEU A 321 -3.27 1.65 26.49
N ARG A 322 -4.47 2.20 26.27
CA ARG A 322 -5.61 2.10 27.21
C ARG A 322 -6.16 0.67 27.31
N GLU A 323 -6.23 -0.06 26.20
CA GLU A 323 -6.62 -1.48 26.16
C GLU A 323 -5.67 -2.38 26.97
N LEU A 324 -4.40 -1.97 27.09
CA LEU A 324 -3.36 -2.71 27.82
C LEU A 324 -3.42 -2.53 29.35
N ASN A 325 -4.33 -1.70 29.87
CA ASN A 325 -4.63 -1.51 31.31
C ASN A 325 -3.40 -1.28 32.20
N LEU A 326 -2.53 -0.34 31.82
CA LEU A 326 -1.35 0.05 32.60
C LEU A 326 -1.74 0.96 33.78
N GLU A 327 -1.70 0.44 35.01
CA GLU A 327 -2.23 1.10 36.22
C GLU A 327 -1.59 2.47 36.59
N ASN A 328 -0.51 2.92 35.94
CA ASN A 328 0.27 4.11 36.33
C ASN A 328 0.64 5.06 35.17
N VAL A 329 -0.12 5.04 34.07
CA VAL A 329 0.09 5.95 32.92
C VAL A 329 -1.17 6.75 32.69
N GLU A 330 -1.12 8.05 33.00
CA GLU A 330 -2.18 8.99 32.60
C GLU A 330 -1.86 9.53 31.21
N VAL A 331 -2.84 9.42 30.29
CA VAL A 331 -2.74 9.98 28.94
C VAL A 331 -3.84 11.02 28.77
N ASP A 332 -3.42 12.27 28.66
CA ASP A 332 -4.27 13.46 28.55
C ASP A 332 -4.08 14.14 27.18
N THR A 333 -5.04 14.97 26.79
CA THR A 333 -4.98 15.76 25.55
C THR A 333 -5.28 17.23 25.83
N GLU A 334 -4.32 18.12 25.56
CA GLU A 334 -4.48 19.58 25.70
C GLU A 334 -3.99 20.28 24.43
N ASP A 335 -4.82 21.17 23.85
CA ASP A 335 -4.47 22.00 22.69
C ASP A 335 -3.92 21.26 21.45
N GLY A 336 -4.31 19.99 21.25
CA GLY A 336 -3.83 19.15 20.14
C GLY A 336 -2.56 18.36 20.42
N ASP A 337 -2.03 18.46 21.65
CA ASP A 337 -0.89 17.69 22.13
C ASP A 337 -1.34 16.55 23.06
N VAL A 338 -0.59 15.45 23.07
CA VAL A 338 -0.80 14.31 23.97
C VAL A 338 0.22 14.37 25.10
N ILE A 339 -0.27 14.47 26.33
CA ILE A 339 0.55 14.54 27.54
C ILE A 339 0.50 13.18 28.23
N ILE A 340 1.65 12.50 28.26
CA ILE A 340 1.81 11.24 28.98
C ILE A 340 2.44 11.56 30.34
N ARG A 341 1.67 11.36 31.42
CA ARG A 341 2.13 11.54 32.81
C ARG A 341 2.37 10.18 33.45
N SER A 342 3.54 10.02 34.07
CA SER A 342 3.90 8.84 34.85
C SER A 342 4.37 9.28 36.24
N GLU A 343 3.90 8.63 37.30
CA GLU A 343 4.40 8.90 38.65
C GLU A 343 5.78 8.24 38.86
N GLY A 344 6.85 9.06 38.79
CA GLY A 344 8.20 8.67 39.17
C GLY A 344 9.26 9.70 38.76
N GLU A 345 10.24 9.96 39.63
CA GLU A 345 11.38 10.86 39.37
C GLU A 345 12.28 10.29 38.25
N ALA A 346 12.18 10.80 37.02
CA ALA A 346 13.23 10.74 35.99
C ALA A 346 12.92 11.68 34.81
N GLU A 347 13.94 12.37 34.29
CA GLU A 347 13.85 13.38 33.21
C GLU A 347 14.32 12.79 31.85
N ILE A 348 13.65 13.07 30.72
CA ILE A 348 14.01 12.49 29.40
C ILE A 348 13.72 13.43 28.21
N ASN A 349 14.73 14.09 27.61
CA ASN A 349 14.56 14.91 26.39
C ASN A 349 14.64 14.12 25.07
N ILE A 350 13.85 14.55 24.07
CA ILE A 350 13.72 13.91 22.74
C ILE A 350 13.96 14.96 21.65
N SER A 351 14.89 14.69 20.72
CA SER A 351 14.97 15.42 19.45
C SER A 351 14.52 14.51 18.31
N LEU A 352 13.46 14.90 17.61
CA LEU A 352 12.99 14.22 16.39
C LEU A 352 13.91 14.58 15.22
N GLY A 353 14.82 13.65 14.89
CA GLY A 353 15.65 13.71 13.68
C GLY A 353 15.52 12.42 12.89
N LEU A 354 14.96 12.50 11.69
CA LEU A 354 15.04 11.42 10.70
C LEU A 354 16.48 11.32 10.20
N SER A 355 17.22 10.31 10.68
CA SER A 355 18.57 9.99 10.21
C SER A 355 18.62 8.56 9.68
N PHE A 356 18.79 8.41 8.37
CA PHE A 356 18.99 7.13 7.71
C PHE A 356 20.48 6.77 7.72
N SER A 357 20.89 5.70 8.40
CA SER A 357 22.21 5.09 8.19
C SER A 357 22.07 3.77 7.42
N ASN A 358 22.36 3.80 6.12
CA ASN A 358 22.60 2.59 5.34
C ASN A 358 23.91 1.95 5.80
N HIS A 359 23.84 0.78 6.43
CA HIS A 359 25.00 -0.10 6.59
C HIS A 359 24.72 -1.46 5.97
N PHE A 360 25.05 -1.55 4.67
CA PHE A 360 25.57 -2.78 4.09
C PHE A 360 27.02 -2.92 4.53
N GLU A 361 27.35 -3.96 5.28
CA GLU A 361 28.71 -4.53 5.25
C GLU A 361 28.65 -6.06 5.40
N ASP A 362 28.95 -6.70 4.27
CA ASP A 362 29.49 -8.03 4.02
C ASP A 362 29.94 -8.85 5.24
N ILE A 363 29.41 -10.08 5.35
CA ILE A 363 30.09 -11.19 6.02
C ILE A 363 30.29 -12.31 5.00
N SER A 364 31.27 -12.14 4.12
CA SER A 364 31.89 -13.25 3.40
C SER A 364 32.83 -14.01 4.35
N ARG A 365 32.55 -15.30 4.54
CA ARG A 365 33.46 -16.28 5.14
C ARG A 365 34.74 -16.43 4.31
N THR A 366 35.91 -16.35 4.93
CA THR A 366 37.02 -17.31 4.70
C THR A 366 38.18 -17.08 5.69
N GLN A 367 38.50 -18.12 6.47
CA GLN A 367 39.87 -18.58 6.74
C GLN A 367 39.83 -19.88 7.56
N VAL A 368 40.02 -21.02 6.88
CA VAL A 368 41.18 -21.92 7.07
C VAL A 368 41.60 -22.40 5.69
#